data_AF-A0A951I859-F1
#
_entry.id   AF-A0A951I859-F1
#
_cell.length_a   1.000
_cell.length_b   1.000
_cell.length_c   1.000
_cell.angle_alpha   90.00
_cell.angle_beta   90.00
_cell.angle_gamma   90.00
#
_symmetry.space_group_name_H-M   'P 1'
#
loop_
_entity.id
_entity.type
_entity.pdbx_description
1 polymer ?
#
loop_
_entity_poly.entity_id
_entity_poly.type
_entity_poly.pdbx_seq_one_letter_code
_entity_poly.pdbx_strand_id
1 'polypeptide(L)' 'EPTGNLDAHIGEELGALLAAYCRTQQAAVVIATHNERLASLCDRVLHLRDGKLSQ' A
#
# COMPACT_ATOMS: atom_id res chain seq x y z
N GLU A 1 3.35 -5.59 -6.46
CA GLU A 1 2.84 -4.32 -7.02
C GLU A 1 1.46 -4.52 -7.63
N PRO A 2 0.39 -4.06 -6.97
CA PRO A 2 -0.96 -4.10 -7.53
C PRO A 2 -1.26 -2.93 -8.49
N THR A 3 -0.43 -1.86 -8.50
CA THR A 3 -0.70 -0.60 -9.22
C THR A 3 0.36 -0.24 -10.27
N GLY A 4 1.33 -1.12 -10.58
CA GLY A 4 2.48 -0.77 -11.44
C GLY A 4 2.13 -0.34 -12.88
N ASN A 5 0.95 -0.72 -13.39
CA ASN A 5 0.43 -0.32 -14.71
C ASN A 5 -0.71 0.71 -14.63
N LEU A 6 -1.04 1.21 -13.43
CA LEU A 6 -2.13 2.15 -13.23
C LEU A 6 -1.56 3.57 -13.09
N ASP A 7 -2.34 4.56 -13.52
CA ASP A 7 -2.04 5.95 -13.22
C ASP A 7 -1.95 6.16 -11.70
N ALA A 8 -1.11 7.10 -11.26
CA ALA A 8 -0.89 7.38 -9.84
C ALA A 8 -2.20 7.68 -9.08
N HIS A 9 -3.14 8.37 -9.72
CA HIS A 9 -4.44 8.69 -9.13
C HIS A 9 -5.29 7.44 -8.90
N ILE A 10 -5.35 6.55 -9.91
CA ILE A 10 -6.10 5.29 -9.81
C ILE A 10 -5.46 4.38 -8.74
N GLY A 11 -4.13 4.39 -8.63
CA GLY A 11 -3.41 3.67 -7.58
C GLY A 11 -3.78 4.14 -6.17
N GLU A 12 -3.93 5.45 -5.98
CA GLU A 12 -4.38 6.04 -4.70
C GLU A 12 -5.82 5.63 -4.36
N GLU A 13 -6.75 5.69 -5.32
CA GLU A 13 -8.14 5.26 -5.13
C GLU A 13 -8.26 3.78 -4.75
N LEU A 14 -7.50 2.91 -5.43
CA LEU A 14 -7.44 1.49 -5.10
C LEU A 14 -6.90 1.28 -3.68
N GLY A 15 -5.87 2.03 -3.28
CA GLY A 15 -5.33 2.02 -1.92
C GLY A 15 -6.37 2.37 -0.87
N ALA A 16 -7.12 3.44 -1.11
CA ALA A 16 -8.20 3.87 -0.23
C ALA A 16 -9.31 2.80 -0.09
N LEU A 17 -9.68 2.16 -1.21
CA LEU A 17 -10.65 1.07 -1.23
C LEU A 17 -10.18 -0.14 -0.42
N LEU A 18 -8.93 -0.56 -0.61
CA LEU A 18 -8.33 -1.69 0.12
C LEU A 18 -8.26 -1.41 1.63
N ALA A 19 -7.89 -0.18 2.01
CA ALA A 19 -7.84 0.23 3.41
C ALA A 19 -9.23 0.22 4.06
N ALA A 20 -10.25 0.72 3.35
CA ALA A 20 -11.63 0.68 3.82
C ALA A 20 -12.16 -0.75 3.97
N TYR A 21 -11.87 -1.61 3.00
CA TYR A 21 -12.22 -3.04 3.05
C TYR A 21 -11.58 -3.73 4.25
N CYS A 22 -10.28 -3.53 4.51
CA CYS A 22 -9.58 -4.11 5.66
C CYS A 22 -10.23 -3.74 6.98
N ARG A 23 -10.52 -2.44 7.17
CA ARG A 23 -11.20 -1.94 8.38
C ARG A 23 -12.57 -2.58 8.57
N THR A 24 -13.32 -2.75 7.49
CA THR A 24 -14.68 -3.31 7.53
C THR A 24 -14.68 -4.79 7.84
N GLN A 25 -13.75 -5.55 7.26
CA GLN A 25 -13.70 -7.01 7.36
C GLN A 25 -12.77 -7.53 8.47
N GLN A 26 -12.19 -6.63 9.27
CA GLN A 26 -11.15 -6.96 10.25
C GLN A 26 -10.00 -7.80 9.64
N ALA A 27 -9.63 -7.46 8.40
CA ALA A 27 -8.60 -8.15 7.64
C ALA A 27 -7.29 -7.35 7.64
N ALA A 28 -6.20 -7.99 7.20
CA ALA A 28 -4.92 -7.34 6.96
C ALA A 28 -4.60 -7.33 5.45
N VAL A 29 -4.10 -6.20 4.95
CA VAL A 29 -3.56 -6.06 3.60
C VAL A 29 -2.10 -5.68 3.69
N VAL A 30 -1.29 -6.33 2.85
CA VAL A 30 0.12 -6.03 2.64
C VAL A 30 0.28 -5.52 1.22
N ILE A 31 0.80 -4.29 1.07
CA ILE A 31 1.02 -3.66 -0.23
C ILE A 31 2.53 -3.53 -0.45
N ALA A 32 3.02 -4.15 -1.51
CA ALA A 32 4.36 -3.87 -2.04
C ALA A 32 4.24 -2.83 -3.16
N THR A 33 4.79 -1.64 -2.94
CA THR A 33 4.73 -0.49 -3.85
C THR A 33 6.00 0.36 -3.78
N HIS A 34 6.36 1.00 -4.88
CA HIS A 34 7.36 2.08 -4.92
C HIS A 34 6.71 3.49 -4.90
N ASN A 35 5.38 3.58 -4.90
CA ASN A 35 4.65 4.84 -4.82
C ASN A 35 4.49 5.27 -3.35
N GLU A 36 5.20 6.35 -2.97
CA GLU A 36 5.21 6.89 -1.60
C GLU A 36 3.84 7.41 -1.14
N ARG A 37 3.01 7.94 -2.05
CA ARG A 37 1.66 8.42 -1.71
C ARG A 37 0.73 7.27 -1.38
N LEU A 38 0.82 6.15 -2.09
CA LEU A 38 0.07 4.95 -1.74
C LEU A 38 0.57 4.35 -0.42
N ALA A 39 1.89 4.34 -0.20
CA ALA A 39 2.48 3.87 1.05
C ALA A 39 2.00 4.70 2.25
N SER A 40 1.86 6.02 2.12
CA SER A 40 1.41 6.89 3.22
C SER A 40 -0.06 6.67 3.63
N LEU A 41 -0.85 5.94 2.84
CA LEU A 41 -2.21 5.51 3.21
C LEU A 41 -2.22 4.28 4.14
N CYS A 42 -1.09 3.59 4.28
CA CYS A 42 -0.98 2.38 5.11
C CYS A 42 -0.72 2.74 6.57
N ASP A 43 -1.24 1.93 7.50
CA ASP A 43 -1.02 2.12 8.95
C ASP A 43 0.46 1.99 9.33
N ARG A 44 1.22 1.19 8.57
CA ARG A 44 2.65 0.96 8.75
C ARG A 44 3.34 0.90 7.40
N VAL A 45 4.47 1.60 7.29
CA VAL A 45 5.36 1.55 6.14
C VAL A 45 6.68 0.91 6.57
N LEU A 46 7.17 -0.02 5.77
CA LEU A 46 8.49 -0.64 5.95
C LEU A 46 9.25 -0.51 4.64
N HIS A 47 10.50 -0.09 4.73
CA HIS A 47 11.43 -0.03 3.61
C HIS A 47 12.21 -1.34 3.52
N LEU A 48 12.21 -1.97 2.34
CA LEU A 48 13.01 -3.15 2.05
C LEU A 48 14.29 -2.75 1.31
N ARG A 49 15.44 -2.99 1.92
CA ARG A 49 16.76 -2.74 1.33
C ARG A 49 17.69 -3.92 1.60
N ASP A 50 18.32 -4.45 0.55
CA ASP A 50 19.28 -5.57 0.64
C ASP A 50 18.73 -6.77 1.44
N GLY A 51 17.44 -7.09 1.24
CA GLY A 51 16.75 -8.18 1.94
C GLY A 51 16.38 -7.90 3.40
N LYS A 52 16.58 -6.68 3.89
CA LYS A 52 16.26 -6.27 5.27
C LYS A 52 15.15 -5.23 5.30
N LEU A 53 14.23 -5.40 6.26
CA LEU A 53 13.16 -4.44 6.53
C LEU A 53 13.59 -3.43 7.60
N SER A 54 13.33 -2.15 7.36
CA SER A 54 13.48 -1.06 8.31
C SER A 54 12.22 -0.18 8.32
N GLN A 55 11.95 0.48 9.46
CA GLN A 55 10.99 1.60 9.49
C GLN A 55 11.66 2.89 9.00
#